data_AF-A0A6I2JY10-F1
#
_entry.id   AF-A0A6I2JY10-F1
#
_cell.length_a   1.000
_cell.length_b   1.000
_cell.length_c   1.000
_cell.angle_alpha   90.00
_cell.angle_beta   90.00
_cell.angle_gamma   90.00
#
_symmetry.space_group_name_H-M   'P 1'
#
loop_
_entity.id
_entity.type
_entity.pdbx_description
1 polymer ?
#
loop_
_entity_poly.entity_id
_entity_poly.type
_entity_poly.pdbx_seq_one_letter_code
_entity_poly.pdbx_strand_id
1 'polypeptide(L)' 'MEFDQNRAAKPFDVTLLDIFRGAVRMVKHWKARRETHRILSKLSDNQLRDIGLTREDVCRKF' A
#
# COMPACT_ATOMS: atom_id res chain seq x y z
N MET A 1 17.79 26.80 -39.49
CA MET A 1 16.96 26.77 -38.27
C MET A 1 16.06 25.56 -38.39
N GLU A 2 16.44 24.46 -37.75
CA GLU A 2 15.67 23.22 -37.74
C GLU A 2 14.84 23.20 -36.47
N PHE A 3 13.52 23.08 -36.64
CA PHE A 3 12.53 23.17 -35.58
C PHE A 3 12.53 21.87 -34.76
N ASP A 4 13.46 21.72 -33.82
CA ASP A 4 13.44 20.66 -32.79
C ASP A 4 12.39 20.94 -31.68
N GLN A 5 11.22 21.42 -32.08
CA GLN A 5 10.20 21.93 -31.15
C GLN A 5 8.92 21.08 -31.15
N ASN A 6 9.05 19.79 -31.48
CA ASN A 6 7.98 18.81 -31.25
C ASN A 6 8.41 17.71 -30.27
N ARG A 7 9.11 18.10 -29.19
CA ARG A 7 9.05 17.32 -27.94
C ARG A 7 7.80 17.73 -27.17
N ALA A 8 6.64 17.37 -27.72
CA ALA A 8 5.42 17.34 -26.96
C ALA A 8 5.57 16.26 -25.88
N ALA A 9 6.16 16.65 -24.74
CA ALA A 9 6.01 15.90 -23.51
C ALA A 9 4.51 15.82 -23.26
N LYS A 10 3.90 14.69 -23.59
CA LYS A 10 2.47 14.44 -23.40
C LYS A 10 2.17 14.68 -21.92
N PRO A 11 1.46 15.76 -21.54
CA PRO A 11 1.45 16.17 -20.15
C PRO A 11 0.54 15.27 -19.28
N PHE A 12 -0.19 14.33 -19.89
CA PHE A 12 -1.27 13.57 -19.22
C PHE A 12 -1.39 12.11 -19.73
N ASP A 13 -0.28 11.42 -20.01
CA ASP A 13 -0.30 10.01 -20.44
C ASP A 13 -0.54 9.05 -19.24
N VAL A 14 -1.56 9.35 -18.43
CA VAL A 14 -2.12 8.40 -17.47
C VAL A 14 -3.08 7.50 -18.22
N THR A 15 -2.59 6.32 -18.60
CA THR A 15 -3.42 5.32 -19.27
C THR A 15 -4.35 4.65 -18.25
N LEU A 16 -5.51 4.14 -18.69
CA LEU A 16 -6.42 3.33 -17.85
C LEU A 16 -5.67 2.19 -17.13
N LEU A 17 -4.63 1.65 -17.77
CA LEU A 17 -3.72 0.65 -17.22
C LEU A 17 -2.97 1.16 -15.98
N ASP A 18 -2.51 2.41 -15.97
CA ASP A 18 -1.82 3.00 -14.82
C ASP A 18 -2.76 3.21 -13.64
N ILE A 19 -3.99 3.65 -13.91
CA ILE A 19 -5.04 3.78 -12.90
C ILE A 19 -5.36 2.40 -12.30
N PHE A 20 -5.55 1.38 -13.14
CA PHE A 20 -5.80 0.01 -12.70
C PHE A 20 -4.63 -0.54 -11.87
N ARG A 21 -3.39 -0.31 -12.31
CA ARG A 21 -2.18 -0.76 -11.61
C ARG A 21 -2.00 -0.02 -10.28
N GLY A 22 -2.39 1.24 -10.20
CA GLY A 22 -2.49 2.01 -8.96
C GLY A 22 -3.51 1.42 -8.00
N ALA A 23 -4.73 1.15 -8.48
CA ALA A 23 -5.81 0.55 -7.69
C ALA A 23 -5.44 -0.83 -7.15
N VAL A 24 -4.85 -1.70 -7.98
CA VAL A 24 -4.38 -3.02 -7.55
C VAL A 24 -3.31 -2.93 -6.46
N ARG A 25 -2.36 -1.98 -6.57
CA ARG A 25 -1.37 -1.73 -5.53
C ARG A 25 -2.02 -1.30 -4.22
N MET A 26 -2.96 -0.35 -4.28
CA MET A 26 -3.69 0.13 -3.11
C MET A 26 -4.48 -1.01 -2.43
N VAL A 27 -5.18 -1.83 -3.21
CA VAL A 27 -5.93 -3.00 -2.70
C VAL A 27 -4.99 -4.03 -2.09
N LYS A 28 -3.83 -4.31 -2.71
CA LYS A 28 -2.83 -5.22 -2.15
C LYS A 28 -2.30 -4.74 -0.80
N HIS A 29 -1.96 -3.45 -0.69
CA HIS A 29 -1.51 -2.88 0.58
C HIS A 29 -2.60 -2.95 1.65
N TRP A 30 -3.84 -2.65 1.28
CA TRP A 30 -4.97 -2.73 2.20
C TRP A 30 -5.24 -4.16 2.67
N LYS A 31 -5.21 -5.14 1.75
CA LYS A 31 -5.32 -6.56 2.09
C LYS A 31 -4.21 -7.00 3.03
N ALA A 32 -2.95 -6.72 2.68
CA ALA A 32 -1.81 -7.07 3.52
C ALA A 32 -1.97 -6.51 4.93
N ARG A 33 -2.39 -5.25 5.06
CA ARG A 33 -2.64 -4.62 6.35
C ARG A 33 -3.73 -5.33 7.16
N ARG A 34 -4.84 -5.68 6.50
CA ARG A 34 -5.97 -6.37 7.14
C ARG A 34 -5.63 -7.81 7.53
N GLU A 35 -4.82 -8.49 6.73
CA GLU A 35 -4.31 -9.84 7.03
C GLU A 35 -3.37 -9.80 8.22
N THR A 36 -2.43 -8.84 8.27
CA THR A 36 -1.58 -8.61 9.44
C THR A 36 -2.42 -8.36 10.69
N HIS A 37 -3.43 -7.47 10.63
CA HIS A 37 -4.33 -7.25 11.76
C HIS A 37 -5.06 -8.52 12.19
N ARG A 38 -5.55 -9.34 11.25
CA ARG A 38 -6.26 -10.58 11.55
C ARG A 38 -5.35 -11.65 12.17
N ILE A 39 -4.09 -11.73 11.74
CA ILE A 39 -3.08 -12.64 12.32
C ILE A 39 -2.72 -12.17 13.73
N LEU A 40 -2.40 -10.88 13.89
CA LEU A 40 -2.06 -10.28 15.18
C LEU A 40 -3.22 -10.34 16.17
N SER A 41 -4.46 -10.12 15.72
CA SER A 41 -5.65 -10.22 16.57
C SER A 41 -5.97 -11.65 17.01
N LYS A 42 -5.46 -12.67 16.30
CA LYS A 42 -5.59 -14.09 16.69
C LYS A 42 -4.49 -14.55 17.65
N LEU A 43 -3.39 -13.80 17.76
CA LEU A 43 -2.30 -14.10 18.66
C LEU A 43 -2.70 -13.76 20.11
N SER A 44 -2.22 -14.58 21.05
CA SER A 44 -2.40 -14.35 22.48
C SER A 44 -1.46 -13.22 22.97
N ASP A 45 -1.81 -12.55 24.07
CA ASP A 45 -1.02 -11.45 24.65
C ASP A 45 0.43 -11.83 24.90
N ASN A 46 0.67 -13.06 25.35
CA ASN A 46 2.04 -13.54 25.57
C ASN A 46 2.84 -13.66 24.27
N GLN A 47 2.19 -14.05 23.17
CA GLN A 47 2.87 -14.15 21.87
C GLN A 47 3.07 -12.77 21.23
N LEU A 48 2.18 -11.82 21.49
CA LEU A 48 2.41 -10.42 21.12
C LEU A 48 3.59 -9.84 21.90
N ARG A 49 3.67 -10.08 23.21
CA ARG A 49 4.79 -9.64 24.05
C ARG A 49 6.14 -10.24 23.64
N ASP A 50 6.14 -11.49 23.18
CA ASP A 50 7.36 -12.16 22.69
C ASP A 50 7.98 -11.46 21.48
N ILE A 51 7.14 -10.96 20.57
CA ILE A 51 7.56 -10.15 19.41
C ILE A 51 7.66 -8.65 19.72
N GLY A 52 7.57 -8.27 21.00
CA GLY A 52 7.68 -6.87 21.46
C GLY A 52 6.48 -5.99 21.10
N LEU A 53 5.31 -6.57 20.81
CA LEU A 53 4.08 -5.85 20.52
C LEU A 53 3.10 -5.93 21.69
N THR A 54 2.30 -4.89 21.88
CA THR A 54 1.16 -4.90 22.80
C THR A 54 -0.15 -4.92 22.02
N ARG A 55 -1.26 -5.35 22.66
CA ARG A 55 -2.59 -5.24 22.03
C ARG A 55 -2.94 -3.81 21.64
N GLU A 56 -2.47 -2.83 22.40
CA GLU A 56 -2.67 -1.41 22.10
C GLU A 56 -1.95 -1.01 20.80
N ASP A 57 -0.74 -1.52 20.54
CA ASP A 57 -0.04 -1.30 19.27
C ASP A 57 -0.81 -1.89 18.08
N VAL A 58 -1.40 -3.08 18.25
CA VAL A 58 -2.21 -3.71 17.20
C VAL A 58 -3.46 -2.87 16.92
N CYS A 59 -4.14 -2.37 17.96
CA CYS A 59 -5.37 -1.59 17.84
C CYS A 59 -5.13 -0.15 17.34
N ARG A 60 -4.01 0.47 17.70
CA ARG A 60 -3.70 1.86 17.35
C ARG A 60 -3.09 2.01 15.97
N LYS A 61 -2.31 1.02 15.54
CA LYS A 61 -1.51 1.13 14.31
C LYS A 61 -2.32 0.63 13.12
N PHE A 62 -3.05 -0.47 13.22
CA PHE A 62 -3.68 -1.17 12.09
C PHE A 62 -5.18 -0.92 11.98
#